data_AF-A0A2D6X3B7-F1
#
_entry.id   AF-A0A2D6X3B7-F1
#
_cell.length_a   1.000
_cell.length_b   1.000
_cell.length_c   1.000
_cell.angle_alpha   90.00
_cell.angle_beta   90.00
_cell.angle_gamma   90.00
#
_symmetry.space_group_name_H-M   'P 1'
#
loop_
_entity.id
_entity.type
_entity.pdbx_description
1 polymer ?
#
loop_
_entity_poly.entity_id
_entity_poly.type
_entity_poly.pdbx_seq_one_letter_code
_entity_poly.pdbx_strand_id
1 'polypeptide(L)'
;MGTSKAERYRRIAVLERAIGERGWSLQLKRALAAEFGVSVRTVDRYKADLVDVYREELDGEPLEHRRAEFLGRLRGHQRACLATGRMGPLASMLHLEARITGADAPVAQKVDDHIGALTRQQLLEELAGDLSCDEVERLREIQVGE
;
A
#
# COMPACT_ATOMS: atom_id res chain seq x y z
N MET A 1 -6.45 -10.84 -39.96
CA MET A 1 -6.39 -12.19 -39.36
C MET A 1 -6.43 -12.04 -37.85
N GLY A 2 -7.38 -12.68 -37.16
CA GLY A 2 -7.40 -12.67 -35.69
C GLY A 2 -6.32 -13.61 -35.14
N THR A 3 -5.58 -13.17 -34.12
CA THR A 3 -4.67 -14.06 -33.35
C THR A 3 -5.46 -15.18 -32.70
N SER A 4 -4.95 -16.41 -32.78
CA SER A 4 -5.59 -17.56 -32.13
C SER A 4 -5.61 -17.43 -30.60
N LYS A 5 -6.54 -18.13 -29.95
CA LYS A 5 -6.65 -18.15 -28.47
C LYS A 5 -5.32 -18.60 -27.83
N ALA A 6 -4.70 -19.67 -28.34
CA ALA A 6 -3.42 -20.18 -27.84
C ALA A 6 -2.28 -19.15 -27.96
N GLU A 7 -2.24 -18.40 -29.07
CA GLU A 7 -1.23 -17.36 -29.27
C GLU A 7 -1.41 -16.19 -28.29
N ARG A 8 -2.66 -15.81 -28.01
CA ARG A 8 -2.95 -14.79 -26.99
C ARG A 8 -2.46 -15.21 -25.61
N TYR A 9 -2.72 -16.45 -25.18
CA TYR A 9 -2.23 -16.94 -23.88
C TYR A 9 -0.71 -16.98 -23.80
N ARG A 10 -0.02 -17.39 -24.88
CA ARG A 10 1.44 -17.34 -24.92
C ARG A 10 1.98 -15.91 -24.73
N ARG A 11 1.38 -14.93 -25.39
CA ARG A 11 1.77 -13.51 -25.23
C ARG A 11 1.48 -12.98 -23.84
N ILE A 12 0.37 -13.40 -23.21
CA ILE A 12 0.04 -13.05 -21.82
C ILE A 12 1.09 -13.63 -20.86
N ALA A 13 1.51 -14.88 -21.03
CA ALA A 13 2.56 -15.48 -20.18
C ALA A 13 3.92 -14.78 -20.33
N VAL A 14 4.28 -14.36 -21.55
CA VAL A 14 5.50 -13.55 -21.79
C VAL A 14 5.38 -12.17 -21.14
N LEU A 15 4.21 -11.52 -21.26
CA LEU A 15 3.91 -10.25 -20.62
C LEU A 15 4.02 -10.32 -19.09
N GLU A 16 3.43 -11.34 -18.47
CA GLU A 16 3.51 -11.61 -17.04
C GLU A 16 4.95 -11.68 -16.55
N ARG A 17 5.76 -12.53 -17.19
CA ARG A 17 7.19 -12.68 -16.87
C ARG A 17 7.94 -11.35 -17.01
N ALA A 18 7.71 -10.64 -18.12
CA ALA A 18 8.37 -9.38 -18.38
C ALA A 18 8.00 -8.29 -17.36
N ILE A 19 6.74 -8.25 -16.90
CA ILE A 19 6.29 -7.37 -15.81
C ILE A 19 6.99 -7.76 -14.50
N GLY A 20 7.08 -9.05 -14.19
CA GLY A 20 7.75 -9.54 -12.98
C GLY A 20 9.24 -9.15 -12.90
N GLU A 21 9.95 -9.20 -14.02
CA GLU A 21 11.39 -8.91 -14.08
C GLU A 21 11.71 -7.40 -14.18
N ARG A 22 10.97 -6.68 -15.02
CA ARG A 22 11.31 -5.30 -15.44
C ARG A 22 10.36 -4.24 -14.91
N GLY A 23 9.22 -4.65 -14.34
CA GLY A 23 8.15 -3.75 -13.93
C GLY A 23 7.34 -3.20 -15.11
N TRP A 24 6.16 -2.67 -14.83
CA TRP A 24 5.28 -2.11 -15.86
C TRP A 24 5.67 -0.67 -16.20
N SER A 25 6.23 -0.45 -17.39
CA SER A 25 6.69 0.87 -17.86
C SER A 25 6.31 1.13 -19.32
N LEU A 26 6.36 2.40 -19.75
CA LEU A 26 6.13 2.77 -21.14
C LEU A 26 7.18 2.15 -22.08
N GLN A 27 8.45 2.08 -21.65
CA GLN A 27 9.51 1.44 -22.41
C GLN A 27 9.23 -0.05 -22.61
N LEU A 28 8.84 -0.76 -21.54
CA LEU A 28 8.49 -2.18 -21.63
C LEU A 28 7.31 -2.40 -22.59
N LYS A 29 6.27 -1.57 -22.49
CA LYS A 29 5.11 -1.63 -23.38
C LYS A 29 5.50 -1.52 -24.85
N ARG A 30 6.36 -0.55 -25.19
CA ARG A 30 6.84 -0.36 -26.57
C ARG A 30 7.67 -1.55 -27.04
N ALA A 31 8.53 -2.09 -26.18
CA ALA A 31 9.33 -3.27 -26.49
C ALA A 31 8.45 -4.49 -26.80
N LEU A 32 7.47 -4.79 -25.94
CA LEU A 32 6.53 -5.90 -26.12
C LEU A 32 5.62 -5.70 -27.35
N ALA A 33 5.20 -4.46 -27.61
CA ALA A 33 4.42 -4.13 -28.81
C ALA A 33 5.21 -4.45 -30.09
N ALA A 34 6.49 -4.05 -30.14
CA ALA A 34 7.39 -4.37 -31.24
C ALA A 34 7.63 -5.89 -31.35
N GLU A 35 7.92 -6.56 -30.23
CA GLU A 35 8.17 -8.01 -30.18
C GLU A 35 6.97 -8.84 -30.67
N PHE A 36 5.74 -8.47 -30.27
CA PHE A 36 4.53 -9.19 -30.66
C PHE A 36 3.97 -8.77 -32.02
N GLY A 37 4.53 -7.71 -32.63
CA GLY A 37 4.00 -7.10 -33.85
C GLY A 37 2.61 -6.51 -33.67
N VAL A 38 2.32 -5.87 -32.53
CA VAL A 38 1.02 -5.29 -32.20
C VAL A 38 1.13 -3.84 -31.71
N SER A 39 0.00 -3.16 -31.57
CA SER A 39 -0.02 -1.81 -30.99
C SER A 39 0.19 -1.83 -29.48
N VAL A 40 0.71 -0.73 -28.91
CA VAL A 40 0.81 -0.56 -27.44
C VAL A 40 -0.54 -0.72 -26.74
N ARG A 41 -1.62 -0.22 -27.36
CA ARG A 41 -2.99 -0.37 -26.85
C ARG A 41 -3.42 -1.84 -26.75
N THR A 42 -2.94 -2.69 -27.66
CA THR A 42 -3.16 -4.14 -27.60
C THR A 42 -2.41 -4.76 -26.42
N VAL A 43 -1.19 -4.30 -26.12
CA VAL A 43 -0.43 -4.76 -24.94
C VAL A 43 -1.12 -4.34 -23.64
N ASP A 44 -1.66 -3.12 -23.56
CA ASP A 44 -2.50 -2.70 -22.41
C ASP A 44 -3.73 -3.61 -22.25
N ARG A 45 -4.34 -4.07 -23.35
CA ARG A 45 -5.43 -5.06 -23.31
C ARG A 45 -4.98 -6.42 -22.79
N TYR A 46 -3.83 -6.92 -23.24
CA TYR A 46 -3.26 -8.17 -22.71
C TYR A 46 -3.00 -8.08 -21.20
N LYS A 47 -2.61 -6.90 -20.70
CA LYS A 47 -2.48 -6.69 -19.25
C LYS A 47 -3.84 -6.74 -18.54
N ALA A 48 -4.88 -6.14 -19.11
CA ALA A 48 -6.22 -6.23 -18.54
C ALA A 48 -6.68 -7.71 -18.49
N ASP A 49 -6.48 -8.45 -19.59
CA ASP A 49 -6.78 -9.88 -19.64
C ASP A 49 -6.03 -10.68 -18.56
N LEU A 50 -4.73 -10.39 -18.35
CA LEU A 50 -3.93 -11.03 -17.30
C LEU A 50 -4.52 -10.76 -15.91
N VAL A 51 -4.98 -9.53 -15.65
CA VAL A 51 -5.63 -9.17 -14.39
C VAL A 51 -6.94 -9.93 -14.21
N ASP A 52 -7.73 -10.08 -15.27
CA ASP A 52 -8.99 -10.81 -15.22
C ASP A 52 -8.75 -12.31 -15.00
N VAL A 53 -7.72 -12.91 -15.62
CA VAL A 53 -7.32 -14.31 -15.34
C VAL A 53 -6.99 -14.50 -13.86
N TYR A 54 -6.16 -13.64 -13.27
CA TYR A 54 -5.86 -13.75 -11.84
C TYR A 54 -7.10 -13.53 -10.96
N ARG A 55 -8.01 -12.64 -11.36
CA ARG A 55 -9.27 -12.44 -10.62
C ARG A 55 -10.10 -13.71 -10.62
N GLU A 56 -10.27 -14.33 -11.79
CA GLU A 56 -11.02 -15.58 -11.94
C GLU A 56 -10.39 -16.73 -11.14
N GLU A 57 -9.06 -16.86 -11.18
CA GLU A 57 -8.33 -17.86 -10.39
C GLU A 57 -8.54 -17.68 -8.89
N LEU A 58 -8.63 -16.44 -8.43
CA LEU A 58 -8.76 -16.09 -7.01
C LEU A 58 -10.21 -16.03 -6.52
N ASP A 59 -11.20 -15.89 -7.40
CA ASP A 59 -12.59 -15.62 -6.99
C ASP A 59 -13.26 -16.81 -6.28
N GLY A 60 -12.74 -18.02 -6.49
CA GLY A 60 -13.16 -19.23 -5.77
C GLY A 60 -12.69 -19.30 -4.31
N GLU A 61 -11.82 -18.38 -3.88
CA GLU A 61 -11.16 -18.47 -2.58
C GLU A 61 -11.68 -17.48 -1.52
N PRO A 62 -11.64 -17.88 -0.23
CA PRO A 62 -11.92 -16.97 0.87
C PRO A 62 -11.07 -15.70 0.79
N LEU A 63 -11.66 -14.55 1.15
CA LEU A 63 -11.01 -13.24 1.08
C LEU A 63 -9.67 -13.21 1.84
N GLU A 64 -9.58 -13.90 2.97
CA GLU A 64 -8.35 -14.01 3.76
C GLU A 64 -7.23 -14.72 2.99
N HIS A 65 -7.55 -15.78 2.25
CA HIS A 65 -6.56 -16.50 1.44
C HIS A 65 -6.05 -15.61 0.30
N ARG A 66 -6.97 -14.97 -0.44
CA ARG A 66 -6.62 -14.01 -1.49
C ARG A 66 -5.70 -12.90 -0.97
N ARG A 67 -6.01 -12.36 0.22
CA ARG A 67 -5.20 -11.31 0.86
C ARG A 67 -3.82 -11.84 1.22
N ALA A 68 -3.74 -13.03 1.80
CA ALA A 68 -2.47 -13.65 2.18
C ALA A 68 -1.58 -13.92 0.95
N GLU A 69 -2.16 -14.48 -0.12
CA GLU A 69 -1.43 -14.74 -1.36
C GLU A 69 -0.92 -13.45 -2.01
N PHE A 70 -1.80 -12.44 -2.11
CA PHE A 70 -1.43 -11.13 -2.63
C PHE A 70 -0.26 -10.52 -1.85
N LEU A 71 -0.33 -10.52 -0.51
CA LEU A 71 0.74 -10.02 0.35
C LEU A 71 2.04 -10.83 0.20
N GLY A 72 1.93 -12.14 0.03
CA GLY A 72 3.08 -13.01 -0.25
C GLY A 72 3.81 -12.62 -1.54
N ARG A 73 3.05 -12.43 -2.63
CA ARG A 73 3.60 -11.97 -3.93
C ARG A 73 4.20 -10.57 -3.82
N LEU A 74 3.49 -9.65 -3.17
CA LEU A 74 3.95 -8.27 -2.96
C LEU A 74 5.29 -8.22 -2.21
N ARG A 75 5.43 -8.97 -1.11
CA ARG A 75 6.68 -9.10 -0.35
C ARG A 75 7.81 -9.75 -1.15
N GLY A 76 7.48 -10.71 -2.02
CA GLY A 76 8.42 -11.24 -3.01
C GLY A 76 9.03 -10.15 -3.88
N HIS A 77 8.18 -9.28 -4.45
CA HIS A 77 8.63 -8.17 -5.28
C HIS A 77 9.37 -7.08 -4.51
N GLN A 78 8.97 -6.78 -3.28
CA GLN A 78 9.70 -5.86 -2.39
C GLN A 78 11.14 -6.34 -2.17
N ARG A 79 11.34 -7.63 -1.86
CA ARG A 79 12.68 -8.22 -1.70
C ARG A 79 13.51 -8.11 -2.97
N ALA A 80 12.91 -8.37 -4.14
CA ALA A 80 13.60 -8.21 -5.42
C ALA A 80 13.99 -6.75 -5.72
N CYS A 81 13.12 -5.79 -5.40
CA CYS A 81 13.42 -4.37 -5.56
C CYS A 81 14.51 -3.91 -4.60
N LEU A 82 14.49 -4.38 -3.35
CA LEU A 82 15.53 -4.09 -2.36
C LEU A 82 16.88 -4.64 -2.82
N ALA A 83 16.93 -5.90 -3.28
CA ALA A 83 18.15 -6.53 -3.80
C ALA A 83 18.74 -5.83 -5.03
N THR A 84 17.92 -5.13 -5.81
CA THR A 84 18.33 -4.41 -7.04
C THR A 84 18.43 -2.90 -6.86
N GLY A 85 18.27 -2.38 -5.64
CA GLY A 85 18.36 -0.94 -5.33
C GLY A 85 17.22 -0.08 -5.88
N ARG A 86 16.08 -0.67 -6.29
CA ARG A 86 14.94 0.04 -6.89
C ARG A 86 14.03 0.63 -5.82
N MET A 87 14.46 1.72 -5.18
CA MET A 87 13.78 2.32 -4.01
C MET A 87 12.41 2.95 -4.33
N GLY A 88 12.22 3.54 -5.51
CA GLY A 88 10.94 4.13 -5.91
C GLY A 88 9.80 3.10 -5.95
N PRO A 89 9.92 2.02 -6.75
CA PRO A 89 8.95 0.91 -6.75
C PRO A 89 8.78 0.26 -5.38
N LEU A 90 9.86 0.11 -4.61
CA LEU A 90 9.79 -0.41 -3.25
C LEU A 90 8.88 0.45 -2.35
N ALA A 91 9.06 1.77 -2.35
CA ALA A 91 8.22 2.69 -1.56
C ALA A 91 6.74 2.60 -1.94
N SER A 92 6.42 2.53 -3.23
CA SER A 92 5.03 2.35 -3.69
C SER A 92 4.42 1.04 -3.21
N MET A 93 5.18 -0.06 -3.22
CA MET A 93 4.72 -1.36 -2.72
C MET A 93 4.54 -1.38 -1.21
N LEU A 94 5.41 -0.71 -0.44
CA LEU A 94 5.26 -0.57 1.01
C LEU A 94 4.00 0.22 1.37
N HIS A 95 3.73 1.32 0.66
CA HIS A 95 2.50 2.09 0.86
C HIS A 95 1.25 1.27 0.51
N LEU A 96 1.29 0.48 -0.56
CA LEU A 96 0.19 -0.42 -0.91
C LEU A 96 -0.03 -1.50 0.17
N GLU A 97 1.04 -2.09 0.70
CA GLU A 97 0.95 -3.03 1.83
C GLU A 97 0.34 -2.37 3.07
N ALA A 98 0.78 -1.15 3.42
CA ALA A 98 0.26 -0.41 4.57
C ALA A 98 -1.25 -0.14 4.46
N ARG A 99 -1.72 0.25 3.26
CA ARG A 99 -3.16 0.42 3.00
C ARG A 99 -3.94 -0.88 3.09
N ILE A 100 -3.42 -1.97 2.56
CA ILE A 100 -4.10 -3.28 2.58
C ILE A 100 -4.13 -3.86 3.99
N THR A 101 -3.06 -3.69 4.76
CA THR A 101 -2.96 -4.17 6.14
C THR A 101 -3.73 -3.30 7.13
N GLY A 102 -4.07 -2.06 6.74
CA GLY A 102 -4.69 -1.08 7.62
C GLY A 102 -3.69 -0.34 8.50
N ALA A 103 -2.38 -0.53 8.29
CA ALA A 103 -1.33 0.21 9.00
C ALA A 103 -1.32 1.71 8.64
N ASP A 104 -1.86 2.08 7.48
CA ASP A 104 -2.03 3.47 7.03
C ASP A 104 -3.42 4.04 7.42
N ALA A 105 -4.20 3.31 8.22
CA ALA A 105 -5.43 3.87 8.76
C ALA A 105 -5.04 5.00 9.72
N PRO A 106 -5.70 6.19 9.64
CA PRO A 106 -5.51 7.20 10.65
C PRO A 106 -5.78 6.54 12.00
N VAL A 107 -4.84 6.67 12.94
CA VAL A 107 -5.08 6.27 14.32
C VAL A 107 -6.35 7.00 14.70
N ALA A 108 -7.44 6.26 14.89
CA ALA A 108 -8.63 6.80 15.49
C ALA A 108 -8.19 7.17 16.90
N GLN A 109 -7.70 8.40 17.07
CA GLN A 109 -7.64 9.02 18.37
C GLN A 109 -9.09 9.03 18.81
N LYS A 110 -9.46 8.02 19.61
CA LYS A 110 -10.52 8.18 20.58
C LYS A 110 -10.01 9.29 21.48
N VAL A 111 -10.24 10.54 21.06
CA VAL A 111 -10.36 11.62 22.02
C VAL A 111 -11.52 11.17 22.86
N ASP A 112 -11.25 10.73 24.09
CA ASP A 112 -12.33 10.46 25.02
C ASP A 112 -13.20 11.72 25.02
N ASP A 113 -14.48 11.58 24.69
CA ASP A 113 -15.44 12.68 24.66
C ASP A 113 -15.49 13.42 26.02
N HIS A 114 -14.97 12.77 27.08
CA HIS A 114 -14.71 13.38 28.37
C HIS A 114 -13.78 14.60 28.27
N ILE A 115 -12.62 14.48 27.61
CA ILE A 115 -11.63 15.57 27.52
C ILE A 115 -12.15 16.72 26.66
N GLY A 116 -12.92 16.43 25.61
CA GLY A 116 -13.54 17.46 24.77
C GLY A 116 -14.61 18.30 25.48
N ALA A 117 -15.16 17.80 26.59
CA ALA A 117 -16.17 18.47 27.41
C ALA A 117 -15.61 19.18 28.65
N LEU A 118 -14.32 18.95 28.98
CA LEU A 118 -13.69 19.62 30.12
C LEU A 118 -13.43 21.09 29.77
N THR A 119 -13.90 21.98 30.63
CA THR A 119 -13.43 23.37 30.61
C THR A 119 -11.94 23.40 30.92
N ARG A 120 -11.23 24.44 30.46
CA ARG A 120 -9.78 24.62 30.71
C ARG A 120 -9.41 24.41 32.19
N GLN A 121 -10.29 24.80 33.11
CA GLN A 121 -10.07 24.67 34.55
C GLN A 121 -10.15 23.22 35.03
N GLN A 122 -11.10 22.43 34.51
CA GLN A 122 -11.23 21.00 34.86
C GLN A 122 -10.09 20.16 34.26
N LEU A 123 -9.63 20.52 33.06
CA LEU A 123 -8.44 19.93 32.45
C LEU A 123 -7.18 20.16 33.29
N LEU A 124 -7.03 21.36 33.87
CA LEU A 124 -5.92 21.67 34.77
C LEU A 124 -6.03 20.94 36.12
N GLU A 125 -7.25 20.71 36.63
CA GLU A 125 -7.49 19.95 37.85
C GLU A 125 -7.20 18.45 37.68
N GLU A 126 -7.61 17.84 36.56
CA GLU A 126 -7.23 16.45 36.25
C GLU A 126 -5.72 16.30 36.10
N LEU A 127 -5.08 17.19 35.32
CA LEU A 127 -3.63 17.16 35.14
C LEU A 127 -2.89 17.40 36.46
N ALA A 128 -3.42 18.23 37.36
CA ALA A 128 -2.85 18.44 38.69
C ALA A 128 -3.05 17.24 39.63
N GLY A 129 -4.08 16.41 39.40
CA GLY A 129 -4.31 15.16 40.15
C GLY A 129 -3.27 14.08 39.85
N ASP A 130 -2.73 14.08 38.63
CA ASP A 130 -1.70 13.13 38.19
C ASP A 130 -0.25 13.63 38.40
N LEU A 131 -0.09 14.91 38.75
CA LEU A 131 1.22 15.52 39.03
C LEU A 131 1.56 15.43 40.52
N SER A 132 2.83 15.16 40.82
CA SER A 132 3.31 15.24 42.20
C SER A 132 3.27 16.68 42.71
N CYS A 133 3.14 16.88 44.04
CA CYS A 133 3.09 18.23 44.64
C CYS A 133 4.29 19.09 44.22
N ASP A 134 5.47 18.49 44.05
CA ASP A 134 6.69 19.17 43.61
C ASP A 134 6.60 19.71 42.17
N GLU A 135 5.87 19.01 41.28
CA GLU A 135 5.68 19.44 39.89
C GLU A 135 4.64 20.57 39.78
N VAL A 136 3.62 20.55 40.64
CA VAL A 136 2.62 21.62 40.72
C VAL A 136 3.24 22.92 41.25
N GLU A 137 4.15 22.86 42.22
CA GLU A 137 4.86 24.05 42.71
C GLU A 137 5.76 24.68 41.64
N ARG A 138 6.50 23.88 40.87
CA ARG A 138 7.33 24.38 39.75
C ARG A 138 6.51 25.08 38.67
N LEU A 139 5.32 24.56 38.36
CA LEU A 139 4.43 25.19 37.37
C LEU A 139 3.86 26.53 37.85
N ARG A 140 3.63 26.67 39.16
CA ARG A 140 3.17 27.94 39.77
C ARG A 140 4.28 29.00 39.79
N GLU A 141 5.52 28.62 40.03
CA GLU A 141 6.67 29.54 39.98
C GLU A 141 6.87 30.14 38.58
N ILE A 142 6.63 29.36 37.52
CA ILE A 142 6.72 29.83 36.13
C ILE A 142 5.62 30.83 35.79
N GLN A 143 4.42 30.69 36.38
CA GLN A 143 3.27 31.56 36.09
C GLN A 143 3.27 32.92 36.81
N VAL A 144 3.98 33.04 37.93
CA VAL A 144 4.07 34.29 38.72
C VAL A 144 5.27 35.15 38.30
N GLY A 145 6.12 34.63 37.40
CA GLY A 145 7.32 35.30 36.90
C GLY A 145 7.15 36.21 35.67
N GLU A 146 5.92 36.42 35.17
CA GLU A 146 5.57 37.41 34.13
C GLU A 146 4.76 38.57 34.72
#